data_AF-A0A0M3QER8-F1
#
_entry.id   AF-A0A0M3QER8-F1
#
_cell.length_a   1.000
_cell.length_b   1.000
_cell.length_c   1.000
_cell.angle_alpha   90.00
_cell.angle_beta   90.00
_cell.angle_gamma   90.00
#
_symmetry.space_group_name_H-M   'P 1'
#
loop_
_entity.id
_entity.type
_entity.pdbx_description
1 polymer ?
#
loop_
_entity_poly.entity_id
_entity_poly.type
_entity_poly.pdbx_seq_one_letter_code
_entity_poly.pdbx_strand_id
1 'polypeptide(L)'
;MSARSFLSNFSDFQRMSLVLLFALLLAACNGSDGNDSVVPPVIQAQVSAAQGGTFADNPANPLVSLTVPAGALSEDARLTVTPVAGSPAPGANQTPASTAYAIALNSVSGAPLTIGEDLILEMAAAPAPVHPQLGEIARVSGTVWLRQVASFFRPSDSTVVTLVADPNGIFRVMHRSLQTAGGPGVTAGFDVFMNGTFGNEDFFGGVLDLHTVLNGLPPTDAVALGVQIDLAKVPQTIVDVMTGTDLNAKDVALADPATTRALLQAGAVVGVKGVFGDPLNPDLLTSAGITCALCHQNVTPTTFQLSAGPTTLPIGPLEVDGKANVAMDAGAILAATPFAQTAGQPTIDLLNSWGPGRFDIRALPDNPLEDNADNPTGNPPLWNFVDLEAQGYFFGYDGLFVGENALASQAEAVYDLVMHANGAFGTVSGNLSPALRITPPQALLDALAAAEVAAPGNDIVTQDLLDLQTWMRSLASPPPGAFDEALAEEGFRLFFGRANCHVCHDTADLTDAAGSLFTFTLGATSGDLAGGIKVPGLRGVSQSAPYLHDHSLASLEEVVALLATLGDPIPALTATEQTALVEFLKSL
;
A
#
# COMPACT_ATOMS: atom_id res chain seq x y z
N MET A 1 15.25 -44.32 46.63
CA MET A 1 14.82 -44.89 47.93
C MET A 1 15.10 -43.88 49.03
N SER A 2 14.05 -43.46 49.75
CA SER A 2 13.97 -42.79 51.07
C SER A 2 14.91 -41.60 51.37
N ALA A 3 14.49 -40.33 51.45
CA ALA A 3 13.52 -39.67 52.35
C ALA A 3 14.01 -39.41 53.80
N ARG A 4 13.91 -38.11 54.19
CA ARG A 4 13.66 -37.54 55.55
C ARG A 4 14.82 -37.62 56.57
N SER A 5 15.03 -36.72 57.55
CA SER A 5 14.43 -35.45 58.00
C SER A 5 15.08 -35.07 59.35
N PHE A 6 15.17 -33.77 59.68
CA PHE A 6 15.10 -33.15 61.05
C PHE A 6 16.25 -33.41 62.06
N LEU A 7 17.01 -32.41 62.52
CA LEU A 7 16.74 -31.28 63.46
C LEU A 7 16.90 -31.61 64.95
N SER A 8 17.44 -30.62 65.70
CA SER A 8 17.53 -30.44 67.18
C SER A 8 18.79 -31.03 67.87
N ASN A 9 19.45 -30.44 68.89
CA ASN A 9 19.24 -29.23 69.69
C ASN A 9 20.50 -28.90 70.56
N PHE A 10 20.75 -27.60 70.75
CA PHE A 10 21.18 -26.85 71.97
C PHE A 10 22.29 -27.33 72.93
N SER A 11 23.29 -26.45 73.17
CA SER A 11 23.60 -25.77 74.45
C SER A 11 24.95 -25.02 74.32
N ASP A 12 24.99 -23.70 74.17
CA ASP A 12 24.95 -22.61 75.18
C ASP A 12 26.31 -22.12 75.71
N PHE A 13 26.46 -20.78 75.62
CA PHE A 13 27.27 -19.84 76.39
C PHE A 13 28.72 -19.41 75.99
N GLN A 14 28.76 -18.14 75.52
CA GLN A 14 29.66 -17.02 75.90
C GLN A 14 31.01 -16.79 75.18
N ARG A 15 31.06 -15.77 74.29
CA ARG A 15 31.67 -14.43 74.54
C ARG A 15 31.68 -13.53 73.29
N MET A 16 31.13 -12.31 73.47
CA MET A 16 31.53 -11.00 72.93
C MET A 16 31.98 -10.88 71.46
N SER A 17 31.19 -10.21 70.63
CA SER A 17 31.41 -8.80 70.26
C SER A 17 30.42 -8.33 69.18
N LEU A 18 30.03 -7.07 69.34
CA LEU A 18 28.88 -6.38 68.77
C LEU A 18 29.30 -5.62 67.49
N VAL A 19 28.70 -5.90 66.34
CA VAL A 19 28.55 -4.94 65.22
C VAL A 19 27.16 -5.16 64.62
N LEU A 20 26.24 -4.23 64.89
CA LEU A 20 24.85 -4.28 64.42
C LEU A 20 24.76 -3.98 62.92
N LEU A 21 24.24 -4.94 62.16
CA LEU A 21 23.61 -4.72 60.85
C LEU A 21 22.11 -4.87 61.08
N PHE A 22 21.35 -3.77 61.05
CA PHE A 22 19.89 -3.81 61.14
C PHE A 22 19.29 -3.95 59.74
N ALA A 23 18.88 -5.17 59.40
CA ALA A 23 17.84 -5.42 58.42
C ALA A 23 16.50 -5.52 59.18
N LEU A 24 15.50 -4.75 58.77
CA LEU A 24 14.12 -4.93 59.23
C LEU A 24 13.21 -5.10 58.02
N LEU A 25 12.73 -6.34 57.83
CA LEU A 25 11.40 -6.57 57.27
C LEU A 25 10.39 -6.44 58.42
N LEU A 26 9.27 -5.73 58.20
CA LEU A 26 7.93 -6.32 58.28
C LEU A 26 6.79 -5.28 58.13
N ALA A 27 5.79 -5.77 57.38
CA ALA A 27 4.35 -5.65 57.60
C ALA A 27 3.62 -4.36 57.19
N ALA A 28 2.77 -4.58 56.20
CA ALA A 28 1.66 -3.74 55.80
C ALA A 28 0.68 -3.48 56.95
N CYS A 29 0.23 -2.23 57.03
CA CYS A 29 -1.06 -1.85 57.59
C CYS A 29 -1.69 -0.85 56.61
N ASN A 30 -2.92 -1.16 56.18
CA ASN A 30 -3.76 -0.32 55.33
C ASN A 30 -3.94 1.06 55.96
N GLY A 31 -3.54 2.09 55.23
CA GLY A 31 -3.89 3.49 55.45
C GLY A 31 -4.02 4.14 54.08
N SER A 32 -5.24 4.53 53.75
CA SER A 32 -5.60 5.25 52.54
C SER A 32 -5.04 6.67 52.60
N ASP A 33 -3.90 6.91 51.96
CA ASP A 33 -3.43 8.24 51.58
C ASP A 33 -2.87 8.15 50.17
N GLY A 34 -3.41 8.98 49.27
CA GLY A 34 -2.99 9.11 47.87
C GLY A 34 -1.57 9.64 47.79
N ASN A 35 -0.61 8.73 47.85
CA ASN A 35 0.78 9.00 47.50
C ASN A 35 0.95 8.53 46.06
N ASP A 36 0.68 9.42 45.10
CA ASP A 36 1.21 9.29 43.74
C ASP A 36 2.72 9.09 43.91
N SER A 37 3.18 7.87 43.67
CA SER A 37 4.61 7.55 43.68
C SER A 37 5.27 8.42 42.62
N VAL A 38 5.90 9.53 43.04
CA VAL A 38 6.65 10.43 42.18
C VAL A 38 7.79 9.61 41.58
N VAL A 39 7.66 9.23 40.31
CA VAL A 39 8.74 8.57 39.58
C VAL A 39 9.79 9.65 39.27
N PRO A 40 11.06 9.49 39.70
CA PRO A 40 12.09 10.48 39.42
C PRO A 40 12.41 10.55 37.92
N PRO A 41 12.90 11.70 37.42
CA PRO A 41 13.34 11.81 36.03
C PRO A 41 14.52 10.86 35.77
N VAL A 42 14.48 10.19 34.63
CA VAL A 42 15.58 9.33 34.14
C VAL A 42 16.62 10.11 33.35
N ILE A 43 16.24 11.27 32.81
CA ILE A 43 17.16 12.25 32.24
C ILE A 43 16.91 13.59 32.92
N GLN A 44 17.97 14.23 33.41
CA GLN A 44 17.95 15.60 33.91
C GLN A 44 19.24 16.30 33.51
N ALA A 45 19.17 17.23 32.55
CA ALA A 45 20.34 17.85 31.94
C ALA A 45 20.15 19.36 31.68
N GLN A 46 21.27 20.08 31.61
CA GLN A 46 21.33 21.38 30.94
C GLN A 46 21.68 21.16 29.47
N VAL A 47 21.00 21.87 28.57
CA VAL A 47 21.22 21.81 27.13
C VAL A 47 21.74 23.17 26.70
N SER A 48 22.94 23.20 26.12
CA SER A 48 23.48 24.44 25.56
C SER A 48 22.82 24.74 24.22
N ALA A 49 22.32 25.96 24.02
CA ALA A 49 21.79 26.38 22.72
C ALA A 49 22.85 26.30 21.61
N ALA A 50 24.08 26.73 21.92
CA ALA A 50 25.15 26.77 20.95
C ALA A 50 25.67 25.38 20.56
N GLN A 51 25.73 24.44 21.51
CA GLN A 51 26.36 23.13 21.29
C GLN A 51 25.35 22.00 21.05
N GLY A 52 24.11 22.12 21.53
CA GLY A 52 23.16 21.03 21.52
C GLY A 52 23.64 19.82 22.35
N GLY A 53 23.29 18.62 21.92
CA GLY A 53 23.79 17.36 22.47
C GLY A 53 22.79 16.21 22.41
N THR A 54 23.26 14.99 22.65
CA THR A 54 22.43 13.78 22.80
C THR A 54 22.34 13.40 24.28
N PHE A 55 21.12 13.27 24.78
CA PHE A 55 20.82 13.00 26.17
C PHE A 55 20.01 11.71 26.26
N ALA A 56 20.56 10.69 26.92
CA ALA A 56 19.97 9.36 27.04
C ALA A 56 19.80 8.96 28.50
N ASP A 57 18.80 8.13 28.80
CA ASP A 57 18.59 7.57 30.14
C ASP A 57 19.70 6.58 30.53
N ASN A 58 20.26 5.89 29.53
CA ASN A 58 21.40 5.01 29.67
C ASN A 58 22.36 5.17 28.48
N PRO A 59 23.67 5.42 28.71
CA PRO A 59 24.63 5.65 27.63
C PRO A 59 24.99 4.39 26.82
N ALA A 60 24.72 3.19 27.33
CA ALA A 60 25.08 1.92 26.69
C ALA A 60 23.90 1.23 26.02
N ASN A 61 22.69 1.39 26.57
CA ASN A 61 21.47 0.81 26.03
C ASN A 61 20.28 1.75 26.33
N PRO A 62 20.13 2.83 25.56
CA PRO A 62 19.12 3.84 25.81
C PRO A 62 17.71 3.28 25.56
N LEU A 63 16.80 3.46 26.53
CA LEU A 63 15.37 3.24 26.29
C LEU A 63 14.69 4.48 25.73
N VAL A 64 15.25 5.65 26.03
CA VAL A 64 14.84 6.94 25.50
C VAL A 64 16.06 7.86 25.39
N SER A 65 16.21 8.51 24.23
CA SER A 65 17.17 9.60 24.04
C SER A 65 16.53 10.77 23.32
N LEU A 66 17.00 11.98 23.64
CA LEU A 66 16.68 13.19 22.90
C LEU A 66 17.99 13.81 22.41
N THR A 67 18.09 14.01 21.10
CA THR A 67 19.19 14.74 20.48
C THR A 67 18.71 16.12 20.07
N VAL A 68 19.42 17.14 20.55
CA VAL A 68 19.22 18.54 20.23
C VAL A 68 20.33 18.99 19.28
N PRO A 69 20.04 19.38 18.03
CA PRO A 69 21.07 19.89 17.12
C PRO A 69 21.72 21.17 17.67
N ALA A 70 22.98 21.39 17.29
CA ALA A 70 23.71 22.59 17.68
C ALA A 70 23.06 23.83 17.04
N GLY A 71 22.73 24.84 17.85
CA GLY A 71 22.06 26.05 17.38
C GLY A 71 20.54 25.92 17.21
N ALA A 72 19.95 24.76 17.48
CA ALA A 72 18.50 24.55 17.34
C ALA A 72 17.69 25.36 18.37
N LEU A 73 18.26 25.72 19.52
CA LEU A 73 17.55 26.43 20.58
C LEU A 73 17.89 27.93 20.59
N SER A 74 16.91 28.78 20.88
CA SER A 74 17.12 30.23 21.03
C SER A 74 17.96 30.62 22.26
N GLU A 75 17.99 29.78 23.28
CA GLU A 75 18.78 29.94 24.50
C GLU A 75 18.99 28.60 25.22
N ASP A 76 19.88 28.57 26.21
CA ASP A 76 20.14 27.37 27.01
C ASP A 76 18.85 26.88 27.69
N ALA A 77 18.69 25.56 27.77
CA ALA A 77 17.48 24.91 28.26
C ALA A 77 17.77 23.86 29.35
N ARG A 78 16.71 23.45 30.05
CA ARG A 78 16.69 22.35 31.00
C ARG A 78 15.84 21.23 30.41
N LEU A 79 16.44 20.06 30.23
CA LEU A 79 15.76 18.85 29.81
C LEU A 79 15.43 17.99 31.04
N THR A 80 14.17 17.56 31.12
CA THR A 80 13.73 16.50 32.03
C THR A 80 12.93 15.46 31.28
N VAL A 81 13.25 14.18 31.49
CA VAL A 81 12.47 13.05 30.95
C VAL A 81 12.07 12.14 32.10
N THR A 82 10.77 11.93 32.27
CA THR A 82 10.20 11.23 33.43
C THR A 82 9.27 10.11 32.97
N PRO A 83 9.44 8.86 33.44
CA PRO A 83 8.49 7.78 33.15
C PRO A 83 7.11 8.10 33.71
N VAL A 84 6.06 7.79 32.95
CA VAL A 84 4.66 8.06 33.32
C VAL A 84 3.96 6.76 33.68
N ALA A 85 3.42 6.69 34.90
CA ALA A 85 2.48 5.65 35.31
C ALA A 85 1.04 6.10 34.95
N GLY A 86 0.28 5.25 34.24
CA GLY A 86 -1.15 5.51 33.96
C GLY A 86 -1.44 6.44 32.78
N SER A 87 -0.87 6.15 31.61
CA SER A 87 -1.15 6.88 30.38
C SER A 87 -2.46 6.42 29.70
N PRO A 88 -3.03 7.18 28.74
CA PRO A 88 -4.28 6.81 28.08
C PRO A 88 -4.24 5.41 27.47
N ALA A 89 -5.39 4.73 27.40
CA ALA A 89 -5.49 3.45 26.73
C ALA A 89 -5.13 3.59 25.23
N PRO A 90 -4.48 2.59 24.62
CA PRO A 90 -4.22 2.60 23.19
C PRO A 90 -5.52 2.53 22.38
N GLY A 91 -5.50 3.06 21.16
CA GLY A 91 -6.58 2.91 20.19
C GLY A 91 -6.72 1.48 19.65
N ALA A 92 -7.78 1.22 18.87
CA ALA A 92 -8.14 -0.13 18.42
C ALA A 92 -7.04 -0.86 17.61
N ASN A 93 -6.30 -0.15 16.76
CA ASN A 93 -5.18 -0.70 15.97
C ASN A 93 -3.80 -0.42 16.58
N GLN A 94 -3.74 -0.07 17.86
CA GLN A 94 -2.52 0.35 18.55
C GLN A 94 -2.15 -0.66 19.64
N THR A 95 -0.89 -1.07 19.66
CA THR A 95 -0.32 -1.90 20.73
C THR A 95 0.89 -1.20 21.31
N PRO A 96 0.90 -0.87 22.61
CA PRO A 96 2.04 -0.19 23.19
C PRO A 96 3.28 -1.07 23.27
N ALA A 97 4.45 -0.53 22.90
CA ALA A 97 5.72 -1.27 22.84
C ALA A 97 6.87 -0.63 23.63
N SER A 98 6.61 0.42 24.41
CA SER A 98 7.59 0.98 25.36
C SER A 98 6.92 1.55 26.60
N THR A 99 7.72 1.89 27.61
CA THR A 99 7.32 2.84 28.67
C THR A 99 6.92 4.18 28.05
N ALA A 100 5.95 4.88 28.65
CA ALA A 100 5.62 6.25 28.29
C ALA A 100 6.48 7.23 29.09
N TYR A 101 6.98 8.28 28.44
CA TYR A 101 7.82 9.30 29.07
C TYR A 101 7.24 10.68 28.85
N ALA A 102 7.14 11.46 29.94
CA ALA A 102 6.92 12.89 29.91
C ALA A 102 8.25 13.58 29.67
N ILE A 103 8.35 14.28 28.54
CA ILE A 103 9.52 15.07 28.15
C ILE A 103 9.16 16.53 28.37
N ALA A 104 10.07 17.27 29.01
CA ALA A 104 9.98 18.72 29.13
C ALA A 104 11.33 19.37 28.83
N LEU A 105 11.33 20.30 27.88
CA LEU A 105 12.48 21.11 27.47
C LEU A 105 12.10 22.58 27.62
N ASN A 106 12.58 23.21 28.69
CA ASN A 106 12.23 24.58 29.06
C ASN A 106 13.47 25.46 29.09
N SER A 107 13.35 26.73 28.70
CA SER A 107 14.47 27.68 28.82
C SER A 107 14.97 27.79 30.26
N VAL A 108 16.26 28.08 30.42
CA VAL A 108 16.84 28.32 31.76
C VAL A 108 16.31 29.63 32.35
N SER A 109 15.98 30.61 31.53
CA SER A 109 15.44 31.92 31.96
C SER A 109 13.94 31.90 32.30
N GLY A 110 13.20 30.89 31.82
CA GLY A 110 11.74 30.84 31.89
C GLY A 110 11.02 31.59 30.77
N ALA A 111 11.75 32.19 29.82
CA ALA A 111 11.18 32.77 28.60
C ALA A 111 10.69 31.67 27.62
N PRO A 112 9.80 31.99 26.65
CA PRO A 112 9.47 31.07 25.58
C PRO A 112 10.72 30.60 24.83
N LEU A 113 10.88 29.28 24.73
CA LEU A 113 11.98 28.66 24.00
C LEU A 113 11.57 28.46 22.55
N THR A 114 12.30 29.05 21.59
CA THR A 114 12.10 28.79 20.16
C THR A 114 13.04 27.68 19.72
N ILE A 115 12.50 26.71 18.98
CA ILE A 115 13.23 25.61 18.36
C ILE A 115 13.26 25.87 16.85
N GLY A 116 14.45 26.10 16.30
CA GLY A 116 14.66 26.45 14.89
C GLY A 116 14.93 25.27 13.96
N GLU A 117 15.17 24.09 14.53
CA GLU A 117 15.40 22.83 13.82
C GLU A 117 14.80 21.69 14.64
N ASP A 118 14.22 20.69 13.96
CA ASP A 118 13.61 19.55 14.62
C ASP A 118 14.63 18.79 15.49
N LEU A 119 14.15 18.35 16.65
CA LEU A 119 14.90 17.51 17.56
C LEU A 119 14.71 16.06 17.17
N ILE A 120 15.64 15.18 17.55
CA ILE A 120 15.52 13.74 17.28
C ILE A 120 15.19 13.04 18.59
N LEU A 121 14.01 12.43 18.66
CA LEU A 121 13.60 11.57 19.77
C LEU A 121 13.74 10.11 19.34
N GLU A 122 14.48 9.33 20.11
CA GLU A 122 14.63 7.90 19.90
C GLU A 122 14.09 7.13 21.10
N MET A 123 13.35 6.06 20.85
CA MET A 123 12.75 5.24 21.90
C MET A 123 12.84 3.76 21.54
N ALA A 124 13.32 2.94 22.48
CA ALA A 124 13.41 1.50 22.27
C ALA A 124 12.02 0.85 22.26
N ALA A 125 11.80 -0.04 21.30
CA ALA A 125 10.62 -0.86 21.14
C ALA A 125 10.87 -2.28 21.67
N ALA A 126 10.00 -2.75 22.56
CA ALA A 126 10.02 -4.11 23.08
C ALA A 126 8.58 -4.65 23.22
N PRO A 127 8.18 -5.67 22.41
CA PRO A 127 8.95 -6.32 21.34
C PRO A 127 9.17 -5.42 20.12
N ALA A 128 9.97 -5.87 19.15
CA ALA A 128 10.03 -5.27 17.82
C ALA A 128 8.71 -5.45 17.05
N PRO A 129 8.32 -4.52 16.15
CA PRO A 129 7.13 -4.66 15.33
C PRO A 129 7.25 -5.83 14.36
N VAL A 130 6.14 -6.53 14.14
CA VAL A 130 6.01 -7.55 13.11
C VAL A 130 4.95 -7.10 12.11
N HIS A 131 5.33 -6.96 10.84
CA HIS A 131 4.42 -6.54 9.77
C HIS A 131 3.11 -7.35 9.83
N PRO A 132 1.91 -6.72 9.77
CA PRO A 132 1.62 -5.34 9.34
C PRO A 132 1.73 -4.27 10.44
N GLN A 133 2.42 -4.55 11.54
CA GLN A 133 2.73 -3.53 12.54
C GLN A 133 3.84 -2.59 12.07
N LEU A 134 3.61 -1.30 12.27
CA LEU A 134 4.57 -0.22 12.10
C LEU A 134 5.07 0.21 13.48
N GLY A 135 6.38 0.30 13.66
CA GLY A 135 6.98 0.87 14.87
C GLY A 135 6.98 2.39 14.78
N GLU A 136 6.17 3.05 15.60
CA GLU A 136 6.00 4.51 15.57
C GLU A 136 6.11 5.12 16.97
N ILE A 137 6.49 6.39 17.04
CA ILE A 137 6.33 7.15 18.29
C ILE A 137 4.99 7.89 18.25
N ALA A 138 4.25 7.79 19.34
CA ALA A 138 2.97 8.46 19.54
C ALA A 138 3.07 9.47 20.68
N ARG A 139 2.39 10.62 20.52
CA ARG A 139 2.25 11.68 21.52
C ARG A 139 0.81 11.71 22.05
N VAL A 140 0.64 11.94 23.35
CA VAL A 140 -0.69 12.17 23.93
C VAL A 140 -1.23 13.53 23.51
N SER A 141 -2.48 13.56 23.05
CA SER A 141 -3.30 14.76 22.90
C SER A 141 -4.67 14.51 23.52
N GLY A 142 -5.01 15.25 24.58
CA GLY A 142 -6.20 14.96 25.39
C GLY A 142 -6.16 13.54 25.97
N THR A 143 -7.06 12.68 25.51
CA THR A 143 -7.15 11.27 25.94
C THR A 143 -6.73 10.27 24.87
N VAL A 144 -6.15 10.73 23.76
CA VAL A 144 -5.79 9.88 22.62
C VAL A 144 -4.30 9.92 22.32
N TRP A 145 -3.79 8.81 21.77
CA TRP A 145 -2.45 8.72 21.23
C TRP A 145 -2.46 9.09 19.74
N LEU A 146 -1.85 10.24 19.43
CA LEU A 146 -1.63 10.70 18.06
C LEU A 146 -0.27 10.19 17.57
N ARG A 147 -0.23 9.60 16.38
CA ARG A 147 1.02 9.20 15.75
C ARG A 147 1.85 10.43 15.35
N GLN A 148 3.17 10.31 15.42
CA GLN A 148 4.08 11.24 14.76
C GLN A 148 4.30 10.76 13.32
N VAL A 149 4.07 11.65 12.34
CA VAL A 149 4.17 11.30 10.91
C VAL A 149 5.62 10.93 10.55
N ALA A 150 6.59 11.69 11.04
CA ALA A 150 8.00 11.43 10.82
C ALA A 150 8.51 10.36 11.80
N SER A 151 8.29 9.08 11.50
CA SER A 151 8.85 7.95 12.27
C SER A 151 9.65 7.01 11.36
N PHE A 152 10.79 6.53 11.85
CA PHE A 152 11.61 5.51 11.23
C PHE A 152 11.94 4.43 12.27
N PHE A 153 11.74 3.16 11.94
CA PHE A 153 12.12 2.05 12.81
C PHE A 153 13.49 1.52 12.39
N ARG A 154 14.39 1.35 13.35
CA ARG A 154 15.74 0.80 13.20
C ARG A 154 15.74 -0.68 13.62
N PRO A 155 15.76 -1.64 12.67
CA PRO A 155 15.75 -3.07 12.99
C PRO A 155 16.91 -3.55 13.87
N SER A 156 18.11 -2.98 13.70
CA SER A 156 19.35 -3.49 14.32
C SER A 156 19.34 -3.44 15.85
N ASP A 157 18.68 -2.44 16.44
CA ASP A 157 18.58 -2.25 17.89
C ASP A 157 17.14 -2.13 18.40
N SER A 158 16.15 -2.30 17.51
CA SER A 158 14.72 -2.15 17.81
C SER A 158 14.33 -0.76 18.33
N THR A 159 14.91 0.30 17.78
CA THR A 159 14.60 1.69 18.15
C THR A 159 13.67 2.35 17.14
N VAL A 160 12.73 3.17 17.60
CA VAL A 160 12.01 4.10 16.74
C VAL A 160 12.62 5.48 16.87
N VAL A 161 12.93 6.10 15.73
CA VAL A 161 13.46 7.46 15.58
C VAL A 161 12.34 8.35 15.07
N THR A 162 12.14 9.53 15.67
CA THR A 162 11.17 10.51 15.20
C THR A 162 11.73 11.93 15.26
N LEU A 163 11.33 12.78 14.31
CA LEU A 163 11.63 14.21 14.32
C LEU A 163 10.52 14.95 15.07
N VAL A 164 10.88 15.80 16.04
CA VAL A 164 9.93 16.54 16.87
C VAL A 164 10.27 18.04 16.91
N ALA A 165 9.35 18.85 16.41
CA ALA A 165 9.40 20.30 16.52
C ALA A 165 9.09 20.80 17.95
N ASP A 166 8.23 20.07 18.67
CA ASP A 166 7.89 20.33 20.08
C ASP A 166 8.07 19.05 20.91
N PRO A 167 9.13 18.96 21.73
CA PRO A 167 9.40 17.79 22.55
C PRO A 167 8.57 17.77 23.83
N ASN A 168 7.81 18.82 24.15
CA ASN A 168 7.08 18.89 25.42
C ASN A 168 5.81 18.04 25.35
N GLY A 169 5.75 16.96 26.11
CA GLY A 169 4.57 16.10 26.10
C GLY A 169 4.84 14.70 26.60
N ILE A 170 3.85 13.82 26.45
CA ILE A 170 3.98 12.41 26.82
C ILE A 170 4.11 11.59 25.53
N PHE A 171 5.20 10.85 25.41
CA PHE A 171 5.54 10.06 24.24
C PHE A 171 5.73 8.58 24.60
N ARG A 172 5.47 7.68 23.64
CA ARG A 172 5.84 6.27 23.72
C ARG A 172 5.97 5.64 22.34
N VAL A 173 6.67 4.52 22.24
CA VAL A 173 6.55 3.63 21.09
C VAL A 173 5.19 2.93 21.10
N MET A 174 4.50 3.02 19.98
CA MET A 174 3.26 2.35 19.68
C MET A 174 3.44 1.55 18.39
N HIS A 175 3.16 0.26 18.44
CA HIS A 175 2.94 -0.51 17.22
C HIS A 175 1.57 -0.17 16.67
N ARG A 176 1.52 0.35 15.45
CA ARG A 176 0.28 0.56 14.72
C ARG A 176 0.13 -0.53 13.68
N SER A 177 -0.93 -1.32 13.76
CA SER A 177 -1.22 -2.30 12.70
C SER A 177 -1.93 -1.60 11.54
N LEU A 178 -1.43 -1.79 10.32
CA LEU A 178 -2.17 -1.43 9.11
C LEU A 178 -3.54 -2.11 9.14
N GLN A 179 -4.57 -1.35 8.81
CA GLN A 179 -5.95 -1.75 8.92
C GLN A 179 -6.40 -2.44 7.64
N THR A 180 -7.18 -3.51 7.82
CA THR A 180 -7.77 -4.28 6.73
C THR A 180 -9.23 -4.57 7.05
N ALA A 181 -10.07 -4.58 6.02
CA ALA A 181 -11.44 -5.05 6.14
C ALA A 181 -11.46 -6.58 6.32
N GLY A 182 -12.47 -7.07 7.05
CA GLY A 182 -12.69 -8.49 7.30
C GLY A 182 -14.16 -8.87 7.21
N GLY A 183 -14.45 -10.16 7.34
CA GLY A 183 -15.82 -10.69 7.33
C GLY A 183 -16.26 -11.25 5.97
N PRO A 184 -17.54 -11.66 5.84
CA PRO A 184 -18.02 -12.40 4.67
C PRO A 184 -17.89 -11.66 3.33
N GLY A 185 -17.98 -10.33 3.35
CA GLY A 185 -17.83 -9.49 2.15
C GLY A 185 -16.46 -9.58 1.49
N VAL A 186 -15.41 -9.96 2.22
CA VAL A 186 -14.07 -10.19 1.64
C VAL A 186 -14.10 -11.38 0.67
N THR A 187 -14.71 -12.50 1.07
CA THR A 187 -14.79 -13.69 0.22
C THR A 187 -15.75 -13.49 -0.95
N ALA A 188 -16.92 -12.88 -0.71
CA ALA A 188 -17.85 -12.53 -1.78
C ALA A 188 -17.22 -11.55 -2.77
N GLY A 189 -16.51 -10.54 -2.27
CA GLY A 189 -15.84 -9.55 -3.08
C GLY A 189 -14.70 -10.11 -3.92
N PHE A 190 -13.93 -11.05 -3.37
CA PHE A 190 -12.91 -11.75 -4.14
C PHE A 190 -13.51 -12.58 -5.28
N ASP A 191 -14.66 -13.22 -5.05
CA ASP A 191 -15.40 -13.94 -6.10
C ASP A 191 -15.85 -12.98 -7.22
N VAL A 192 -16.48 -11.86 -6.86
CA VAL A 192 -16.86 -10.79 -7.81
C VAL A 192 -15.63 -10.26 -8.55
N PHE A 193 -14.53 -10.03 -7.86
CA PHE A 193 -13.29 -9.52 -8.45
C PHE A 193 -12.66 -10.48 -9.48
N MET A 194 -12.75 -11.79 -9.22
CA MET A 194 -12.23 -12.83 -10.11
C MET A 194 -13.18 -13.20 -11.26
N ASN A 195 -14.49 -13.02 -11.06
CA ASN A 195 -15.50 -13.62 -11.92
C ASN A 195 -16.54 -12.65 -12.49
N GLY A 196 -16.70 -11.46 -11.91
CA GLY A 196 -17.65 -10.44 -12.33
C GLY A 196 -17.22 -9.76 -13.63
N THR A 197 -17.96 -10.02 -14.70
CA THR A 197 -17.83 -9.35 -16.01
C THR A 197 -18.79 -8.18 -16.17
N PHE A 198 -19.81 -8.10 -15.31
CA PHE A 198 -20.79 -7.02 -15.29
C PHE A 198 -21.50 -6.79 -16.64
N GLY A 199 -21.56 -7.79 -17.51
CA GLY A 199 -22.18 -7.67 -18.85
C GLY A 199 -21.26 -7.08 -19.92
N ASN A 200 -19.96 -6.89 -19.65
CA ASN A 200 -19.02 -6.35 -20.62
C ASN A 200 -18.78 -7.27 -21.85
N GLU A 201 -19.34 -8.47 -21.87
CA GLU A 201 -19.39 -9.35 -23.03
C GLU A 201 -20.07 -8.70 -24.24
N ASP A 202 -21.04 -7.80 -24.01
CA ASP A 202 -21.71 -7.06 -25.08
C ASP A 202 -20.72 -6.19 -25.86
N PHE A 203 -19.68 -5.69 -25.19
CA PHE A 203 -18.61 -4.92 -25.81
C PHE A 203 -17.43 -5.78 -26.26
N PHE A 204 -16.76 -6.46 -25.34
CA PHE A 204 -15.56 -7.24 -25.70
C PHE A 204 -15.90 -8.35 -26.68
N GLY A 205 -17.04 -9.01 -26.49
CA GLY A 205 -17.51 -10.03 -27.40
C GLY A 205 -18.28 -9.47 -28.58
N GLY A 206 -19.19 -8.53 -28.37
CA GLY A 206 -20.13 -8.06 -29.39
C GLY A 206 -19.66 -6.90 -30.26
N VAL A 207 -18.83 -5.99 -29.74
CA VAL A 207 -18.26 -4.85 -30.49
C VAL A 207 -16.85 -5.19 -30.99
N LEU A 208 -16.01 -5.73 -30.10
CA LEU A 208 -14.61 -6.01 -30.42
C LEU A 208 -14.40 -7.37 -31.07
N ASP A 209 -15.36 -8.29 -31.02
CA ASP A 209 -15.18 -9.68 -31.48
C ASP A 209 -13.98 -10.38 -30.82
N LEU A 210 -13.67 -10.09 -29.54
CA LEU A 210 -12.53 -10.65 -28.81
C LEU A 210 -12.49 -12.18 -28.85
N HIS A 211 -13.66 -12.83 -28.79
CA HIS A 211 -13.81 -14.27 -28.87
C HIS A 211 -13.21 -14.86 -30.16
N THR A 212 -13.19 -14.11 -31.27
CA THR A 212 -12.57 -14.54 -32.54
C THR A 212 -11.06 -14.67 -32.40
N VAL A 213 -10.42 -13.72 -31.70
CA VAL A 213 -8.98 -13.79 -31.39
C VAL A 213 -8.72 -14.99 -30.47
N LEU A 214 -9.48 -15.09 -29.37
CA LEU A 214 -9.29 -16.15 -28.36
C LEU A 214 -9.49 -17.56 -28.93
N ASN A 215 -10.40 -17.75 -29.89
CA ASN A 215 -10.64 -19.05 -30.52
C ASN A 215 -9.41 -19.60 -31.26
N GLY A 216 -8.56 -18.70 -31.78
CA GLY A 216 -7.36 -19.03 -32.54
C GLY A 216 -6.05 -18.84 -31.78
N LEU A 217 -6.07 -18.39 -30.51
CA LEU A 217 -4.88 -18.00 -29.75
C LEU A 217 -4.22 -19.22 -29.06
N PRO A 218 -2.97 -19.59 -29.42
CA PRO A 218 -2.22 -20.62 -28.69
C PRO A 218 -1.78 -20.16 -27.30
N PRO A 219 -1.61 -21.08 -26.32
CA PRO A 219 -1.08 -20.74 -25.00
C PRO A 219 0.27 -20.01 -25.02
N THR A 220 1.20 -20.36 -25.93
CA THR A 220 2.49 -19.65 -26.03
C THR A 220 2.34 -18.17 -26.32
N ASP A 221 1.39 -17.82 -27.17
CA ASP A 221 1.17 -16.44 -27.62
C ASP A 221 0.41 -15.66 -26.54
N ALA A 222 -0.55 -16.31 -25.87
CA ALA A 222 -1.24 -15.73 -24.72
C ALA A 222 -0.28 -15.36 -23.58
N VAL A 223 0.70 -16.22 -23.28
CA VAL A 223 1.74 -15.94 -22.27
C VAL A 223 2.59 -14.73 -22.67
N ALA A 224 2.90 -14.55 -23.95
CA ALA A 224 3.64 -13.38 -24.44
C ALA A 224 2.87 -12.06 -24.26
N LEU A 225 1.54 -12.13 -24.15
CA LEU A 225 0.64 -11.00 -23.87
C LEU A 225 0.38 -10.79 -22.36
N GLY A 226 1.09 -11.51 -21.49
CA GLY A 226 0.97 -11.38 -20.04
C GLY A 226 -0.25 -12.06 -19.41
N VAL A 227 -0.93 -12.94 -20.16
CA VAL A 227 -2.03 -13.76 -19.65
C VAL A 227 -1.50 -14.81 -18.67
N GLN A 228 -2.22 -15.01 -17.57
CA GLN A 228 -1.84 -15.91 -16.48
C GLN A 228 -2.90 -16.99 -16.25
N ILE A 229 -2.48 -18.13 -15.70
CA ILE A 229 -3.33 -19.31 -15.49
C ILE A 229 -3.39 -19.70 -14.02
N ASP A 230 -4.61 -19.74 -13.48
CA ASP A 230 -4.92 -20.30 -12.17
C ASP A 230 -4.81 -21.82 -12.21
N LEU A 231 -3.74 -22.34 -11.61
CA LEU A 231 -3.44 -23.76 -11.57
C LEU A 231 -4.57 -24.59 -10.94
N ALA A 232 -5.33 -24.03 -9.99
CA ALA A 232 -6.38 -24.76 -9.29
C ALA A 232 -7.56 -25.15 -10.21
N LYS A 233 -7.69 -24.50 -11.36
CA LYS A 233 -8.78 -24.71 -12.32
C LYS A 233 -8.33 -25.40 -13.61
N VAL A 234 -7.03 -25.69 -13.76
CA VAL A 234 -6.52 -26.34 -14.97
C VAL A 234 -7.11 -27.76 -15.10
N PRO A 235 -7.72 -28.13 -16.24
CA PRO A 235 -8.21 -29.48 -16.48
C PRO A 235 -7.13 -30.54 -16.26
N GLN A 236 -7.50 -31.64 -15.60
CA GLN A 236 -6.55 -32.71 -15.27
C GLN A 236 -5.81 -33.27 -16.49
N THR A 237 -6.48 -33.33 -17.65
CA THR A 237 -5.87 -33.77 -18.90
C THR A 237 -4.69 -32.88 -19.33
N ILE A 238 -4.77 -31.57 -19.10
CA ILE A 238 -3.68 -30.62 -19.38
C ILE A 238 -2.59 -30.77 -18.31
N VAL A 239 -2.96 -30.94 -17.04
CA VAL A 239 -2.00 -31.21 -15.95
C VAL A 239 -1.15 -32.46 -16.25
N ASP A 240 -1.79 -33.55 -16.67
CA ASP A 240 -1.13 -34.81 -16.99
C ASP A 240 -0.13 -34.65 -18.14
N VAL A 241 -0.49 -33.89 -19.19
CA VAL A 241 0.41 -33.56 -20.30
C VAL A 241 1.61 -32.73 -19.82
N MET A 242 1.35 -31.64 -19.09
CA MET A 242 2.38 -30.68 -18.67
C MET A 242 3.36 -31.24 -17.63
N THR A 243 2.90 -32.17 -16.79
CA THR A 243 3.72 -32.86 -15.79
C THR A 243 4.36 -34.15 -16.30
N GLY A 244 3.92 -34.67 -17.45
CA GLY A 244 4.47 -35.85 -18.10
C GLY A 244 5.91 -35.69 -18.58
N THR A 245 6.50 -36.79 -19.08
CA THR A 245 7.89 -36.81 -19.58
C THR A 245 8.01 -36.57 -21.08
N ASP A 246 6.91 -36.60 -21.83
CA ASP A 246 6.91 -36.35 -23.29
C ASP A 246 6.98 -34.84 -23.57
N LEU A 247 8.17 -34.36 -23.92
CA LEU A 247 8.41 -32.94 -24.18
C LEU A 247 7.69 -32.45 -25.44
N ASN A 248 7.57 -33.31 -26.46
CA ASN A 248 6.88 -32.95 -27.70
C ASN A 248 5.37 -32.80 -27.46
N ALA A 249 4.78 -33.66 -26.63
CA ALA A 249 3.36 -33.52 -26.25
C ALA A 249 3.08 -32.19 -25.55
N LYS A 250 4.00 -31.70 -24.70
CA LYS A 250 3.89 -30.39 -24.06
C LYS A 250 3.95 -29.25 -25.06
N ASP A 251 4.95 -29.25 -25.94
CA ASP A 251 5.11 -28.20 -26.94
C ASP A 251 3.90 -28.15 -27.88
N VAL A 252 3.37 -29.31 -28.28
CA VAL A 252 2.14 -29.41 -29.07
C VAL A 252 0.94 -28.83 -28.32
N ALA A 253 0.76 -29.17 -27.04
CA ALA A 253 -0.33 -28.63 -26.24
C ALA A 253 -0.25 -27.11 -26.07
N LEU A 254 0.96 -26.57 -25.89
CA LEU A 254 1.21 -25.13 -25.77
C LEU A 254 1.05 -24.37 -27.10
N ALA A 255 1.14 -25.06 -28.24
CA ALA A 255 0.92 -24.49 -29.57
C ALA A 255 -0.52 -24.67 -30.10
N ASP A 256 -1.38 -25.40 -29.38
CA ASP A 256 -2.75 -25.71 -29.81
C ASP A 256 -3.76 -24.72 -29.21
N PRO A 257 -4.47 -23.91 -30.02
CA PRO A 257 -5.56 -23.06 -29.54
C PRO A 257 -6.68 -23.82 -28.81
N ALA A 258 -6.87 -25.12 -29.07
CA ALA A 258 -7.82 -25.93 -28.32
C ALA A 258 -7.50 -25.99 -26.82
N THR A 259 -6.21 -25.94 -26.46
CA THR A 259 -5.77 -25.86 -25.06
C THR A 259 -6.24 -24.55 -24.42
N THR A 260 -6.10 -23.42 -25.11
CA THR A 260 -6.61 -22.11 -24.63
C THR A 260 -8.11 -22.15 -24.40
N ARG A 261 -8.88 -22.70 -25.35
CA ARG A 261 -10.34 -22.80 -25.22
C ARG A 261 -10.74 -23.70 -24.04
N ALA A 262 -10.04 -24.82 -23.84
CA ALA A 262 -10.27 -25.69 -22.70
C ALA A 262 -9.95 -25.01 -21.35
N LEU A 263 -8.89 -24.20 -21.29
CA LEU A 263 -8.54 -23.39 -20.11
C LEU A 263 -9.60 -22.31 -19.84
N LEU A 264 -10.09 -21.62 -20.87
CA LEU A 264 -11.17 -20.63 -20.75
C LEU A 264 -12.48 -21.27 -20.29
N GLN A 265 -12.85 -22.43 -20.85
CA GLN A 265 -14.05 -23.17 -20.46
C GLN A 265 -13.99 -23.65 -19.00
N ALA A 266 -12.79 -23.99 -18.51
CA ALA A 266 -12.57 -24.33 -17.10
C ALA A 266 -12.47 -23.10 -16.17
N GLY A 267 -12.46 -21.88 -16.74
CA GLY A 267 -12.27 -20.64 -16.00
C GLY A 267 -10.86 -20.49 -15.40
N ALA A 268 -9.87 -21.18 -15.97
CA ALA A 268 -8.49 -21.18 -15.51
C ALA A 268 -7.69 -19.96 -15.99
N VAL A 269 -8.12 -19.31 -17.07
CA VAL A 269 -7.50 -18.05 -17.52
C VAL A 269 -7.90 -16.94 -16.55
N VAL A 270 -6.91 -16.36 -15.88
CA VAL A 270 -7.13 -15.28 -14.92
C VAL A 270 -7.63 -14.06 -15.67
N GLY A 271 -8.76 -13.50 -15.24
CA GLY A 271 -9.24 -12.24 -15.79
C GLY A 271 -10.15 -12.33 -17.01
N VAL A 272 -10.25 -13.47 -17.70
CA VAL A 272 -11.02 -13.62 -18.95
C VAL A 272 -12.12 -14.66 -18.80
N LYS A 273 -13.34 -14.31 -19.23
CA LYS A 273 -14.50 -15.22 -19.27
C LYS A 273 -14.90 -15.51 -20.70
N GLY A 274 -14.83 -16.78 -21.08
CA GLY A 274 -15.37 -17.24 -22.36
C GLY A 274 -16.86 -17.59 -22.24
N VAL A 275 -17.65 -17.18 -23.23
CA VAL A 275 -19.03 -17.62 -23.40
C VAL A 275 -19.07 -18.72 -24.46
N PHE A 276 -19.65 -19.85 -24.11
CA PHE A 276 -19.84 -21.00 -24.99
C PHE A 276 -21.34 -21.26 -25.10
N GLY A 277 -21.81 -21.57 -26.30
CA GLY A 277 -23.25 -21.71 -26.50
C GLY A 277 -23.71 -22.22 -27.86
N ASP A 278 -22.81 -22.42 -28.81
CA ASP A 278 -23.15 -23.02 -30.11
C ASP A 278 -23.21 -24.56 -29.98
N PRO A 279 -24.39 -25.20 -30.08
CA PRO A 279 -24.49 -26.66 -29.98
C PRO A 279 -23.78 -27.38 -31.13
N LEU A 280 -23.54 -26.71 -32.26
CA LEU A 280 -22.80 -27.28 -33.40
C LEU A 280 -21.29 -27.19 -33.19
N ASN A 281 -20.83 -26.23 -32.39
CA ASN A 281 -19.42 -25.99 -32.08
C ASN A 281 -19.24 -25.71 -30.58
N PRO A 282 -19.46 -26.71 -29.71
CA PRO A 282 -19.49 -26.51 -28.26
C PRO A 282 -18.14 -26.07 -27.67
N ASP A 283 -17.06 -26.29 -28.41
CA ASP A 283 -15.69 -25.95 -28.00
C ASP A 283 -15.25 -24.56 -28.49
N LEU A 284 -16.08 -23.85 -29.26
CA LEU A 284 -15.79 -22.49 -29.73
C LEU A 284 -16.49 -21.46 -28.86
N LEU A 285 -15.76 -20.40 -28.53
CA LEU A 285 -16.32 -19.23 -27.88
C LEU A 285 -17.23 -18.50 -28.85
N THR A 286 -18.39 -18.09 -28.37
CA THR A 286 -19.34 -17.23 -29.10
C THR A 286 -19.29 -15.77 -28.62
N SER A 287 -18.69 -15.52 -27.46
CA SER A 287 -18.44 -14.21 -26.88
C SER A 287 -17.37 -14.32 -25.79
N ALA A 288 -16.84 -13.21 -25.30
CA ALA A 288 -15.92 -13.16 -24.18
C ALA A 288 -16.04 -11.84 -23.43
N GLY A 289 -15.80 -11.87 -22.13
CA GLY A 289 -15.73 -10.71 -21.24
C GLY A 289 -14.48 -10.73 -20.39
N ILE A 290 -14.20 -9.63 -19.69
CA ILE A 290 -13.05 -9.49 -18.79
C ILE A 290 -13.48 -9.18 -17.35
N THR A 291 -12.57 -9.32 -16.39
CA THR A 291 -12.81 -9.05 -14.97
C THR A 291 -11.65 -8.25 -14.37
N CYS A 292 -11.83 -7.73 -13.14
CA CYS A 292 -10.78 -6.98 -12.43
C CYS A 292 -9.47 -7.76 -12.30
N ALA A 293 -9.56 -9.10 -12.20
CA ALA A 293 -8.41 -9.98 -12.05
C ALA A 293 -7.43 -9.94 -13.23
N LEU A 294 -7.85 -9.52 -14.44
CA LEU A 294 -6.96 -9.45 -15.60
C LEU A 294 -5.76 -8.53 -15.35
N CYS A 295 -6.04 -7.38 -14.73
CA CYS A 295 -5.09 -6.31 -14.46
C CYS A 295 -4.50 -6.35 -13.05
N HIS A 296 -5.18 -6.99 -12.10
CA HIS A 296 -4.86 -6.88 -10.67
C HIS A 296 -4.59 -8.22 -9.97
N GLN A 297 -4.37 -9.32 -10.70
CA GLN A 297 -3.96 -10.60 -10.11
C GLN A 297 -2.77 -11.19 -10.81
N ASN A 298 -1.91 -11.79 -10.00
CA ASN A 298 -0.79 -12.58 -10.45
C ASN A 298 -0.92 -14.04 -9.98
N VAL A 299 -0.09 -14.90 -10.55
CA VAL A 299 0.11 -16.27 -10.10
C VAL A 299 1.58 -16.51 -9.84
N THR A 300 1.89 -17.41 -8.89
CA THR A 300 3.27 -17.85 -8.70
C THR A 300 3.70 -18.69 -9.90
N PRO A 301 4.69 -18.28 -10.71
CA PRO A 301 5.03 -19.02 -11.94
C PRO A 301 5.61 -20.41 -11.66
N THR A 302 5.32 -21.37 -12.55
CA THR A 302 5.85 -22.73 -12.47
C THR A 302 6.86 -22.99 -13.59
N THR A 303 8.00 -23.60 -13.26
CA THR A 303 8.99 -24.03 -14.26
C THR A 303 8.67 -25.44 -14.77
N PHE A 304 8.46 -25.54 -16.08
CA PHE A 304 8.24 -26.79 -16.80
C PHE A 304 9.46 -27.16 -17.61
N GLN A 305 9.73 -28.46 -17.76
CA GLN A 305 10.68 -28.94 -18.76
C GLN A 305 9.97 -29.06 -20.10
N LEU A 306 10.40 -28.27 -21.09
CA LEU A 306 9.98 -28.29 -22.49
C LEU A 306 11.13 -28.78 -23.40
N SER A 307 10.90 -28.96 -24.70
CA SER A 307 11.98 -29.39 -25.61
C SER A 307 13.08 -28.32 -25.75
N ALA A 308 12.73 -27.04 -25.60
CA ALA A 308 13.68 -25.94 -25.60
C ALA A 308 14.51 -25.82 -24.31
N GLY A 309 14.15 -26.56 -23.25
CA GLY A 309 14.79 -26.50 -21.94
C GLY A 309 13.79 -26.22 -20.80
N PRO A 310 14.29 -25.96 -19.58
CA PRO A 310 13.48 -25.42 -18.49
C PRO A 310 12.87 -24.07 -18.88
N THR A 311 11.56 -23.93 -18.76
CA THR A 311 10.81 -22.72 -19.11
C THR A 311 9.84 -22.39 -17.98
N THR A 312 9.95 -21.18 -17.43
CA THR A 312 9.02 -20.66 -16.43
C THR A 312 7.82 -20.06 -17.13
N LEU A 313 6.63 -20.57 -16.82
CA LEU A 313 5.36 -20.10 -17.36
C LEU A 313 4.50 -19.50 -16.24
N PRO A 314 3.67 -18.49 -16.52
CA PRO A 314 2.76 -17.87 -15.55
C PRO A 314 1.54 -18.78 -15.30
N ILE A 315 1.82 -19.97 -14.79
CA ILE A 315 0.85 -20.99 -14.41
C ILE A 315 1.14 -21.35 -12.96
N GLY A 316 0.18 -21.13 -12.07
CA GLY A 316 0.38 -21.47 -10.66
C GLY A 316 -0.77 -21.05 -9.75
N PRO A 317 -0.59 -21.21 -8.43
CA PRO A 317 -1.51 -20.68 -7.44
C PRO A 317 -1.63 -19.16 -7.56
N LEU A 318 -2.84 -18.62 -7.33
CA LEU A 318 -3.08 -17.18 -7.28
C LEU A 318 -2.25 -16.52 -6.18
N GLU A 319 -1.65 -15.37 -6.49
CA GLU A 319 -0.97 -14.48 -5.55
C GLU A 319 -1.93 -13.35 -5.16
N VAL A 320 -2.67 -13.59 -4.07
CA VAL A 320 -3.66 -12.63 -3.58
C VAL A 320 -2.98 -11.61 -2.66
N ASP A 321 -2.13 -10.78 -3.25
CA ASP A 321 -1.26 -9.83 -2.52
C ASP A 321 -1.49 -8.36 -2.89
N GLY A 322 -2.40 -8.07 -3.82
CA GLY A 322 -2.73 -6.71 -4.26
C GLY A 322 -1.77 -6.12 -5.29
N LYS A 323 -0.78 -6.87 -5.79
CA LYS A 323 0.08 -6.41 -6.89
C LYS A 323 -0.65 -6.44 -8.23
N ALA A 324 -0.39 -5.44 -9.04
CA ALA A 324 -0.89 -5.38 -10.41
C ALA A 324 -0.21 -6.42 -11.32
N ASN A 325 -0.93 -6.87 -12.35
CA ASN A 325 -0.38 -7.61 -13.47
C ASN A 325 0.28 -6.62 -14.44
N VAL A 326 1.57 -6.39 -14.26
CA VAL A 326 2.36 -5.47 -15.09
C VAL A 326 2.80 -6.09 -16.43
N ALA A 327 2.56 -7.40 -16.63
CA ALA A 327 2.90 -8.10 -17.86
C ALA A 327 1.77 -8.04 -18.90
N MET A 328 0.52 -7.81 -18.49
CA MET A 328 -0.65 -7.80 -19.37
C MET A 328 -0.55 -6.71 -20.42
N ASP A 329 -0.47 -7.07 -21.70
CA ASP A 329 -0.46 -6.13 -22.82
C ASP A 329 -1.87 -6.02 -23.42
N ALA A 330 -2.72 -5.24 -22.74
CA ALA A 330 -4.09 -5.03 -23.16
C ALA A 330 -4.18 -4.35 -24.53
N GLY A 331 -3.27 -3.43 -24.82
CA GLY A 331 -3.18 -2.76 -26.12
C GLY A 331 -2.93 -3.74 -27.26
N ALA A 332 -1.94 -4.62 -27.14
CA ALA A 332 -1.66 -5.64 -28.14
C ALA A 332 -2.81 -6.65 -28.32
N ILE A 333 -3.50 -7.01 -27.24
CA ILE A 333 -4.70 -7.87 -27.30
C ILE A 333 -5.81 -7.18 -28.10
N LEU A 334 -6.12 -5.92 -27.77
CA LEU A 334 -7.14 -5.14 -28.46
C LEU A 334 -6.78 -4.89 -29.93
N ALA A 335 -5.51 -4.64 -30.22
CA ALA A 335 -5.03 -4.42 -31.59
C ALA A 335 -5.23 -5.66 -32.49
N ALA A 336 -5.23 -6.86 -31.92
CA ALA A 336 -5.46 -8.11 -32.65
C ALA A 336 -6.93 -8.36 -33.00
N THR A 337 -7.87 -7.60 -32.43
CA THR A 337 -9.31 -7.81 -32.61
C THR A 337 -9.78 -7.48 -34.03
N PRO A 338 -10.79 -8.20 -34.57
CA PRO A 338 -11.41 -7.85 -35.86
C PRO A 338 -11.87 -6.39 -35.95
N PHE A 339 -12.33 -5.83 -34.83
CA PHE A 339 -12.66 -4.41 -34.71
C PHE A 339 -11.47 -3.51 -35.07
N ALA A 340 -10.34 -3.65 -34.38
CA ALA A 340 -9.15 -2.84 -34.63
C ALA A 340 -8.61 -3.05 -36.06
N GLN A 341 -8.61 -4.29 -36.54
CA GLN A 341 -8.21 -4.62 -37.92
C GLN A 341 -9.10 -3.94 -38.97
N THR A 342 -10.39 -3.78 -38.69
CA THR A 342 -11.34 -3.09 -39.57
C THR A 342 -11.21 -1.57 -39.48
N ALA A 343 -10.98 -1.03 -38.28
CA ALA A 343 -10.72 0.40 -38.05
C ALA A 343 -9.44 0.87 -38.77
N GLY A 344 -8.45 -0.01 -38.88
CA GLY A 344 -7.25 0.16 -39.70
C GLY A 344 -6.00 0.48 -38.91
N GLN A 345 -4.88 0.65 -39.64
CA GLN A 345 -3.55 0.77 -39.05
C GLN A 345 -3.41 1.86 -37.97
N PRO A 346 -4.03 3.06 -38.08
CA PRO A 346 -3.90 4.07 -37.03
C PRO A 346 -4.42 3.59 -35.65
N THR A 347 -5.55 2.88 -35.62
CA THR A 347 -6.08 2.29 -34.38
C THR A 347 -5.17 1.19 -33.85
N ILE A 348 -4.63 0.36 -34.74
CA ILE A 348 -3.67 -0.71 -34.37
C ILE A 348 -2.40 -0.11 -33.77
N ASP A 349 -1.85 0.94 -34.38
CA ASP A 349 -0.63 1.61 -33.93
C ASP A 349 -0.85 2.30 -32.58
N LEU A 350 -2.00 2.94 -32.39
CA LEU A 350 -2.42 3.53 -31.12
C LEU A 350 -2.47 2.47 -30.02
N LEU A 351 -3.23 1.39 -30.23
CA LEU A 351 -3.38 0.34 -29.21
C LEU A 351 -2.03 -0.32 -28.88
N ASN A 352 -1.17 -0.58 -29.87
CA ASN A 352 0.16 -1.14 -29.63
C ASN A 352 1.13 -0.14 -28.97
N SER A 353 0.82 1.16 -28.90
CA SER A 353 1.66 2.16 -28.21
C SER A 353 1.62 1.96 -26.69
N TRP A 354 0.52 1.40 -26.17
CA TRP A 354 0.30 1.25 -24.73
C TRP A 354 1.28 0.28 -24.10
N GLY A 355 1.53 -0.86 -24.71
CA GLY A 355 2.44 -1.88 -24.16
C GLY A 355 2.02 -2.46 -22.80
N PRO A 356 2.89 -3.30 -22.20
CA PRO A 356 2.54 -4.09 -21.02
C PRO A 356 2.22 -3.27 -19.76
N GLY A 357 1.20 -3.72 -19.03
CA GLY A 357 0.79 -3.19 -17.73
C GLY A 357 0.16 -1.80 -17.79
N ARG A 358 -0.18 -1.33 -19.00
CA ARG A 358 -0.72 0.01 -19.23
C ARG A 358 -1.99 -0.05 -20.06
N PHE A 359 -2.90 0.88 -19.81
CA PHE A 359 -4.18 0.97 -20.47
C PHE A 359 -4.65 2.41 -20.54
N ASP A 360 -5.14 2.84 -21.71
CA ASP A 360 -5.88 4.09 -21.82
C ASP A 360 -7.38 3.79 -21.79
N ILE A 361 -8.01 4.18 -20.68
CA ILE A 361 -9.44 3.98 -20.47
C ILE A 361 -10.31 4.80 -21.41
N ARG A 362 -9.84 5.99 -21.81
CA ARG A 362 -10.64 6.92 -22.59
C ARG A 362 -10.64 6.59 -24.08
N ALA A 363 -9.62 5.84 -24.51
CA ALA A 363 -9.37 5.49 -25.90
C ALA A 363 -10.30 4.41 -26.50
N LEU A 364 -11.32 3.95 -25.75
CA LEU A 364 -12.27 2.96 -26.25
C LEU A 364 -13.31 3.60 -27.20
N PRO A 365 -13.68 2.94 -28.30
CA PRO A 365 -14.34 3.54 -29.46
C PRO A 365 -15.76 4.08 -29.22
N ASP A 366 -16.43 3.63 -28.17
CA ASP A 366 -17.75 4.03 -27.73
C ASP A 366 -17.73 4.70 -26.35
N ASN A 367 -16.55 5.03 -25.82
CA ASN A 367 -16.41 5.76 -24.57
C ASN A 367 -16.86 7.23 -24.78
N PRO A 368 -17.96 7.68 -24.13
CA PRO A 368 -18.39 9.07 -24.21
C PRO A 368 -17.42 10.06 -23.55
N LEU A 369 -16.40 9.57 -22.84
CA LEU A 369 -15.36 10.31 -22.15
C LEU A 369 -14.03 10.37 -22.92
N GLU A 370 -13.99 9.88 -24.16
CA GLU A 370 -12.83 10.00 -25.05
C GLU A 370 -12.29 11.44 -25.12
N ASP A 371 -11.05 11.63 -24.68
CA ASP A 371 -10.40 12.95 -24.57
C ASP A 371 -9.44 13.24 -25.75
N ASN A 372 -9.34 12.32 -26.70
CA ASN A 372 -8.46 12.35 -27.89
C ASN A 372 -6.97 12.45 -27.53
N ALA A 373 -6.57 11.94 -26.37
CA ALA A 373 -5.19 11.80 -25.95
C ALA A 373 -4.76 10.32 -25.92
N ASP A 374 -3.47 10.08 -26.14
CA ASP A 374 -2.86 8.75 -25.95
C ASP A 374 -2.01 8.80 -24.69
N ASN A 375 -2.65 8.54 -23.54
CA ASN A 375 -2.03 8.65 -22.22
C ASN A 375 -2.31 7.40 -21.38
N PRO A 376 -1.79 6.22 -21.79
CA PRO A 376 -2.06 4.98 -21.10
C PRO A 376 -1.49 5.00 -19.68
N THR A 377 -2.34 4.66 -18.72
CA THR A 377 -1.99 4.64 -17.29
C THR A 377 -1.57 3.25 -16.85
N GLY A 378 -0.63 3.20 -15.90
CA GLY A 378 -0.16 1.97 -15.29
C GLY A 378 -1.13 1.44 -14.24
N ASN A 379 -1.31 0.13 -14.19
CA ASN A 379 -2.14 -0.53 -13.18
C ASN A 379 -1.55 -0.38 -11.76
N PRO A 380 -2.26 0.29 -10.84
CA PRO A 380 -1.78 0.56 -9.49
C PRO A 380 -1.99 -0.64 -8.54
N PRO A 381 -1.20 -0.75 -7.44
CA PRO A 381 -1.43 -1.75 -6.41
C PRO A 381 -2.68 -1.45 -5.57
N LEU A 382 -3.25 -2.49 -4.96
CA LEU A 382 -4.44 -2.44 -4.12
C LEU A 382 -4.09 -2.61 -2.64
N TRP A 383 -3.51 -1.57 -2.02
CA TRP A 383 -2.99 -1.65 -0.64
C TRP A 383 -3.50 -0.54 0.26
N ASN A 384 -3.61 -0.86 1.56
CA ASN A 384 -3.73 0.07 2.67
C ASN A 384 -4.95 1.00 2.60
N PHE A 385 -5.97 0.61 1.85
CA PHE A 385 -7.04 1.53 1.54
C PHE A 385 -7.84 1.99 2.77
N VAL A 386 -7.97 1.16 3.81
CA VAL A 386 -8.61 1.58 5.06
C VAL A 386 -7.84 2.72 5.73
N ASP A 387 -6.51 2.65 5.73
CA ASP A 387 -5.67 3.68 6.32
C ASP A 387 -5.60 4.94 5.44
N LEU A 388 -5.51 4.78 4.12
CA LEU A 388 -5.56 5.86 3.14
C LEU A 388 -6.87 6.66 3.24
N GLU A 389 -8.02 5.99 3.31
CA GLU A 389 -9.32 6.65 3.48
C GLU A 389 -9.43 7.40 4.80
N ALA A 390 -8.91 6.81 5.89
CA ALA A 390 -8.85 7.48 7.19
C ALA A 390 -7.98 8.77 7.17
N GLN A 391 -7.14 8.92 6.14
CA GLN A 391 -6.27 10.07 5.92
C GLN A 391 -6.78 11.00 4.81
N GLY A 392 -8.01 10.82 4.34
CA GLY A 392 -8.61 11.65 3.29
C GLY A 392 -8.27 11.24 1.87
N TYR A 393 -7.50 10.15 1.68
CA TYR A 393 -7.25 9.56 0.37
C TYR A 393 -8.33 8.53 0.04
N PHE A 394 -9.44 8.99 -0.53
CA PHE A 394 -10.48 8.10 -1.05
C PHE A 394 -10.05 7.44 -2.37
N PHE A 395 -10.55 6.24 -2.63
CA PHE A 395 -10.34 5.52 -3.88
C PHE A 395 -10.96 6.27 -5.07
N GLY A 396 -10.14 7.03 -5.78
CA GLY A 396 -10.47 7.64 -7.04
C GLY A 396 -9.14 8.04 -7.67
N TYR A 397 -8.78 7.43 -8.80
CA TYR A 397 -7.51 7.70 -9.47
C TYR A 397 -7.52 9.07 -10.17
N ASP A 398 -8.71 9.53 -10.60
CA ASP A 398 -8.94 10.83 -11.24
C ASP A 398 -9.13 12.00 -10.26
N GLY A 399 -9.28 11.73 -8.95
CA GLY A 399 -9.51 12.74 -7.92
C GLY A 399 -10.81 13.57 -8.05
N LEU A 400 -11.71 13.21 -8.97
CA LEU A 400 -12.94 13.95 -9.27
C LEU A 400 -14.08 13.68 -8.28
N PHE A 401 -13.95 12.64 -7.46
CA PHE A 401 -15.02 12.13 -6.61
C PHE A 401 -14.70 12.25 -5.11
N VAL A 402 -15.69 12.61 -4.28
CA VAL A 402 -15.65 12.58 -2.80
C VAL A 402 -16.90 11.92 -2.26
N GLY A 403 -16.75 10.87 -1.46
CA GLY A 403 -17.85 10.29 -0.70
C GLY A 403 -17.36 9.18 0.23
N GLU A 404 -18.20 8.81 1.19
CA GLU A 404 -17.92 7.70 2.12
C GLU A 404 -17.93 6.33 1.41
N ASN A 405 -18.56 6.26 0.23
CA ASN A 405 -18.58 5.06 -0.60
C ASN A 405 -17.62 5.20 -1.79
N ALA A 406 -16.41 4.69 -1.59
CA ALA A 406 -15.31 4.66 -2.56
C ALA A 406 -15.62 3.98 -3.91
N LEU A 407 -16.78 3.33 -4.08
CA LEU A 407 -17.22 2.77 -5.35
C LEU A 407 -17.92 3.81 -6.21
N ALA A 408 -18.67 4.72 -5.59
CA ALA A 408 -19.29 5.84 -6.30
C ALA A 408 -18.23 6.81 -6.87
N SER A 409 -16.98 6.71 -6.41
CA SER A 409 -15.83 7.52 -6.80
C SER A 409 -14.87 6.91 -7.83
N GLN A 410 -15.08 5.67 -8.26
CA GLN A 410 -14.18 4.96 -9.21
C GLN A 410 -14.50 5.25 -10.68
N ALA A 411 -15.05 6.41 -10.97
CA ALA A 411 -16.06 6.54 -12.01
C ALA A 411 -15.58 6.75 -13.44
N GLU A 412 -14.28 6.67 -13.68
CA GLU A 412 -13.78 6.77 -15.04
C GLU A 412 -13.03 5.50 -15.43
N ALA A 413 -12.08 5.04 -14.61
CA ALA A 413 -11.27 3.84 -14.87
C ALA A 413 -12.07 2.52 -14.87
N VAL A 414 -13.04 2.36 -13.96
CA VAL A 414 -13.74 1.07 -13.77
C VAL A 414 -15.05 0.99 -14.56
N TYR A 415 -15.71 2.13 -14.77
CA TYR A 415 -16.99 2.19 -15.48
C TYR A 415 -16.88 1.86 -16.96
N ASP A 416 -15.73 2.07 -17.60
CA ASP A 416 -15.60 1.81 -19.05
C ASP A 416 -14.81 0.54 -19.42
N LEU A 417 -13.84 0.11 -18.59
CA LEU A 417 -13.03 -1.06 -18.91
C LEU A 417 -13.70 -2.37 -18.50
N VAL A 418 -13.92 -2.58 -17.20
CA VAL A 418 -14.46 -3.85 -16.70
C VAL A 418 -15.98 -3.82 -16.64
N MET A 419 -16.58 -2.66 -16.44
CA MET A 419 -18.04 -2.53 -16.45
C MET A 419 -18.57 -2.13 -17.82
N HIS A 420 -17.79 -1.41 -18.64
CA HIS A 420 -18.17 -0.97 -19.98
C HIS A 420 -19.56 -0.33 -20.07
N ALA A 421 -19.70 0.84 -19.46
CA ALA A 421 -20.95 1.58 -19.25
C ALA A 421 -22.04 0.81 -18.47
N ASN A 422 -21.73 -0.38 -17.92
CA ASN A 422 -22.67 -1.07 -17.07
C ASN A 422 -22.73 -0.45 -15.67
N GLY A 423 -23.86 0.17 -15.37
CA GLY A 423 -24.22 0.73 -14.08
C GLY A 423 -24.42 2.23 -14.17
N ALA A 424 -25.56 2.71 -13.70
CA ALA A 424 -26.00 4.10 -13.76
C ALA A 424 -25.24 5.06 -12.83
N PHE A 425 -23.96 4.84 -12.60
CA PHE A 425 -23.18 5.51 -11.57
C PHE A 425 -22.98 7.00 -11.83
N GLY A 426 -22.94 7.77 -10.74
CA GLY A 426 -22.68 9.21 -10.85
C GLY A 426 -23.88 10.03 -11.36
N THR A 427 -25.02 9.40 -11.63
CA THR A 427 -26.29 10.06 -11.95
C THR A 427 -27.29 9.93 -10.80
N VAL A 428 -28.30 10.81 -10.77
CA VAL A 428 -29.42 10.70 -9.80
C VAL A 428 -30.24 9.41 -9.99
N SER A 429 -30.09 8.76 -11.15
CA SER A 429 -30.75 7.51 -11.50
C SER A 429 -29.91 6.27 -11.17
N GLY A 430 -28.71 6.46 -10.63
CA GLY A 430 -27.76 5.41 -10.30
C GLY A 430 -28.11 4.53 -9.11
N ASN A 431 -27.68 3.25 -9.18
CA ASN A 431 -27.71 2.33 -8.03
C ASN A 431 -26.81 2.78 -6.86
N LEU A 432 -25.84 3.66 -7.13
CA LEU A 432 -25.07 4.41 -6.14
C LEU A 432 -25.08 5.89 -6.54
N SER A 433 -25.54 6.76 -5.63
CA SER A 433 -25.57 8.19 -5.90
C SER A 433 -24.16 8.77 -6.05
N PRO A 434 -23.92 9.70 -7.01
CA PRO A 434 -22.65 10.43 -7.12
C PRO A 434 -22.29 11.11 -5.81
N ALA A 435 -21.01 11.10 -5.53
CA ALA A 435 -20.43 11.95 -4.51
C ALA A 435 -19.17 12.56 -5.15
N LEU A 436 -19.30 13.79 -5.65
CA LEU A 436 -18.34 14.44 -6.57
C LEU A 436 -17.56 15.53 -5.86
N ARG A 437 -16.23 15.50 -5.98
CA ARG A 437 -15.33 16.48 -5.35
C ARG A 437 -15.38 17.81 -6.05
N ILE A 438 -15.43 17.73 -7.38
CA ILE A 438 -15.57 18.85 -8.27
C ILE A 438 -16.89 18.59 -9.00
N THR A 439 -17.78 19.58 -9.03
CA THR A 439 -18.97 19.50 -9.89
C THR A 439 -18.48 19.39 -11.33
N PRO A 440 -18.74 18.27 -12.04
CA PRO A 440 -18.29 18.13 -13.41
C PRO A 440 -18.91 19.19 -14.30
N PRO A 441 -18.31 19.48 -15.47
CA PRO A 441 -18.97 20.31 -16.47
C PRO A 441 -20.38 19.79 -16.74
N GLN A 442 -21.37 20.67 -16.85
CA GLN A 442 -22.76 20.27 -17.08
C GLN A 442 -22.91 19.38 -18.33
N ALA A 443 -22.08 19.61 -19.35
CA ALA A 443 -22.03 18.78 -20.55
C ALA A 443 -21.71 17.30 -20.26
N LEU A 444 -20.84 17.02 -19.27
CA LEU A 444 -20.53 15.65 -18.85
C LEU A 444 -21.74 15.00 -18.16
N LEU A 445 -22.38 15.73 -17.25
CA LEU A 445 -23.58 15.24 -16.55
C LEU A 445 -24.72 14.94 -17.54
N ASP A 446 -24.90 15.80 -18.55
CA ASP A 446 -25.90 15.61 -19.60
C ASP A 446 -25.57 14.39 -20.49
N ALA A 447 -24.29 14.17 -20.80
CA ALA A 447 -23.83 13.00 -21.56
C ALA A 447 -24.06 11.68 -20.79
N LEU A 448 -23.72 11.64 -19.50
CA LEU A 448 -23.96 10.48 -18.63
C LEU A 448 -25.47 10.16 -18.53
N ALA A 449 -26.31 11.18 -18.36
CA ALA A 449 -27.76 11.00 -18.32
C ALA A 449 -28.33 10.49 -19.66
N ALA A 450 -27.79 10.95 -20.79
CA ALA A 450 -28.22 10.50 -22.10
C ALA A 450 -27.81 9.04 -22.38
N ALA A 451 -26.61 8.65 -21.97
CA ALA A 451 -26.12 7.27 -22.09
C ALA A 451 -27.01 6.29 -21.32
N GLU A 452 -27.38 6.62 -20.09
CA GLU A 452 -28.29 5.81 -19.25
C GLU A 452 -29.67 5.61 -19.88
N VAL A 453 -30.22 6.64 -20.53
CA VAL A 453 -31.50 6.53 -21.25
C VAL A 453 -31.38 5.64 -22.48
N ALA A 454 -30.23 5.64 -23.15
CA ALA A 454 -30.00 4.87 -24.37
C ALA A 454 -29.84 3.36 -24.10
N ALA A 455 -29.31 2.98 -22.93
CA ALA A 455 -29.05 1.60 -22.55
C ALA A 455 -29.63 1.25 -21.14
N PRO A 456 -30.96 1.22 -20.97
CA PRO A 456 -31.58 0.94 -19.67
C PRO A 456 -31.41 -0.52 -19.23
N GLY A 457 -31.13 -0.75 -17.94
CA GLY A 457 -31.01 -2.09 -17.34
C GLY A 457 -29.59 -2.58 -17.12
N ASN A 458 -28.63 -1.66 -17.16
CA ASN A 458 -27.21 -1.85 -16.88
C ASN A 458 -26.90 -2.01 -15.37
N ASP A 459 -27.90 -2.40 -14.57
CA ASP A 459 -27.88 -2.34 -13.11
C ASP A 459 -26.94 -3.38 -12.50
N ILE A 460 -25.74 -2.96 -12.12
CA ILE A 460 -24.88 -3.78 -11.27
C ILE A 460 -25.50 -3.88 -9.87
N VAL A 461 -25.56 -5.10 -9.34
CA VAL A 461 -26.06 -5.39 -8.00
C VAL A 461 -25.24 -4.61 -6.98
N THR A 462 -25.89 -3.73 -6.21
CA THR A 462 -25.22 -2.88 -5.22
C THR A 462 -24.36 -3.68 -4.24
N GLN A 463 -24.82 -4.87 -3.83
CA GLN A 463 -24.09 -5.71 -2.89
C GLN A 463 -22.77 -6.23 -3.48
N ASP A 464 -22.73 -6.60 -4.76
CA ASP A 464 -21.51 -7.09 -5.42
C ASP A 464 -20.42 -6.01 -5.41
N LEU A 465 -20.82 -4.75 -5.59
CA LEU A 465 -19.90 -3.61 -5.53
C LEU A 465 -19.39 -3.40 -4.09
N LEU A 466 -20.28 -3.41 -3.09
CA LEU A 466 -19.90 -3.27 -1.68
C LEU A 466 -18.95 -4.39 -1.24
N ASP A 467 -19.19 -5.61 -1.71
CA ASP A 467 -18.33 -6.76 -1.46
C ASP A 467 -16.98 -6.58 -2.18
N LEU A 468 -16.96 -6.13 -3.43
CA LEU A 468 -15.73 -5.79 -4.17
C LEU A 468 -14.88 -4.74 -3.43
N GLN A 469 -15.48 -3.66 -2.93
CA GLN A 469 -14.77 -2.67 -2.10
C GLN A 469 -14.26 -3.28 -0.80
N THR A 470 -15.05 -4.14 -0.16
CA THR A 470 -14.64 -4.84 1.07
C THR A 470 -13.43 -5.73 0.81
N TRP A 471 -13.39 -6.42 -0.34
CA TRP A 471 -12.24 -7.19 -0.79
C TRP A 471 -11.01 -6.30 -1.00
N MET A 472 -11.13 -5.22 -1.77
CA MET A 472 -10.00 -4.29 -2.00
C MET A 472 -9.45 -3.71 -0.69
N ARG A 473 -10.32 -3.37 0.26
CA ARG A 473 -9.95 -2.89 1.60
C ARG A 473 -9.30 -3.95 2.51
N SER A 474 -9.27 -5.22 2.12
CA SER A 474 -8.71 -6.29 2.95
C SER A 474 -7.21 -6.51 2.76
N LEU A 475 -6.59 -5.77 1.85
CA LEU A 475 -5.18 -5.91 1.48
C LEU A 475 -4.31 -4.82 2.12
N ALA A 476 -3.33 -5.25 2.91
CA ALA A 476 -2.24 -4.39 3.37
C ALA A 476 -1.07 -4.47 2.37
N SER A 477 -0.24 -3.42 2.32
CA SER A 477 1.02 -3.44 1.60
C SER A 477 1.93 -4.57 2.12
N PRO A 478 2.89 -5.05 1.32
CA PRO A 478 3.87 -6.02 1.80
C PRO A 478 4.83 -5.39 2.84
N PRO A 479 5.57 -6.21 3.60
CA PRO A 479 6.62 -5.70 4.48
C PRO A 479 7.69 -4.92 3.72
N PRO A 480 8.48 -4.08 4.43
CA PRO A 480 9.64 -3.40 3.85
C PRO A 480 10.55 -4.36 3.07
N GLY A 481 11.14 -3.86 1.99
CA GLY A 481 12.13 -4.57 1.19
C GLY A 481 13.46 -4.73 1.94
N ALA A 482 14.48 -5.24 1.25
CA ALA A 482 15.85 -5.19 1.77
C ALA A 482 16.42 -3.77 1.60
N PHE A 483 17.02 -3.21 2.65
CA PHE A 483 17.60 -1.87 2.64
C PHE A 483 18.87 -1.76 3.50
N ASP A 484 19.70 -0.74 3.23
CA ASP A 484 20.78 -0.29 4.10
C ASP A 484 20.22 0.62 5.18
N GLU A 485 20.21 0.15 6.43
CA GLU A 485 19.59 0.85 7.56
C GLU A 485 20.19 2.24 7.84
N ALA A 486 21.51 2.39 7.74
CA ALA A 486 22.17 3.66 8.02
C ALA A 486 21.82 4.70 6.96
N LEU A 487 21.79 4.29 5.69
CA LEU A 487 21.35 5.14 4.59
C LEU A 487 19.84 5.43 4.63
N ALA A 488 19.01 4.46 5.04
CA ALA A 488 17.58 4.66 5.18
C ALA A 488 17.23 5.67 6.28
N GLU A 489 17.95 5.65 7.41
CA GLU A 489 17.76 6.65 8.46
C GLU A 489 18.20 8.06 8.01
N GLU A 490 19.27 8.16 7.21
CA GLU A 490 19.65 9.42 6.57
C GLU A 490 18.59 9.87 5.55
N GLY A 491 18.06 8.95 4.75
CA GLY A 491 16.98 9.21 3.79
C GLY A 491 15.71 9.69 4.48
N PHE A 492 15.36 9.11 5.62
CA PHE A 492 14.26 9.56 6.49
C PHE A 492 14.44 11.03 6.89
N ARG A 493 15.64 11.41 7.38
CA ARG A 493 15.95 12.80 7.74
C ARG A 493 15.88 13.73 6.53
N LEU A 494 16.34 13.29 5.37
CA LEU A 494 16.24 14.06 4.13
C LEU A 494 14.78 14.26 3.70
N PHE A 495 13.97 13.21 3.72
CA PHE A 495 12.56 13.21 3.30
C PHE A 495 11.71 14.21 4.08
N PHE A 496 11.86 14.21 5.42
CA PHE A 496 11.18 15.12 6.33
C PHE A 496 11.93 16.44 6.56
N GLY A 497 13.14 16.57 6.01
CA GLY A 497 13.98 17.75 6.11
C GLY A 497 14.19 18.40 4.75
N ARG A 498 15.45 18.63 4.39
CA ARG A 498 15.81 19.45 3.22
C ARG A 498 15.35 18.91 1.87
N ALA A 499 15.16 17.59 1.69
CA ALA A 499 14.65 17.07 0.41
C ALA A 499 13.17 17.42 0.22
N ASN A 500 12.48 17.79 1.31
CA ASN A 500 11.15 18.39 1.31
C ASN A 500 10.06 17.49 0.70
N CYS A 501 10.29 16.18 0.62
CA CYS A 501 9.34 15.22 0.04
C CYS A 501 8.02 15.18 0.84
N HIS A 502 8.11 15.36 2.15
CA HIS A 502 6.97 15.41 3.06
C HIS A 502 6.00 16.58 2.82
N VAL A 503 6.33 17.57 1.97
CA VAL A 503 5.41 18.67 1.63
C VAL A 503 4.19 18.18 0.83
N CYS A 504 4.37 17.10 0.06
CA CYS A 504 3.29 16.42 -0.67
C CYS A 504 2.93 15.08 -0.02
N HIS A 505 3.89 14.41 0.61
CA HIS A 505 3.70 13.14 1.32
C HIS A 505 3.59 13.39 2.83
N ASP A 506 2.59 14.19 3.23
CA ASP A 506 2.46 14.77 4.56
C ASP A 506 1.66 13.91 5.54
N THR A 507 1.02 12.85 5.04
CA THR A 507 0.26 11.93 5.88
C THR A 507 1.11 10.81 6.45
N ALA A 508 0.46 10.15 7.38
CA ALA A 508 0.81 8.89 7.99
C ALA A 508 1.22 7.76 7.01
N ASP A 509 0.57 7.61 5.87
CA ASP A 509 0.93 6.64 4.82
C ASP A 509 1.73 7.27 3.69
N LEU A 510 2.22 8.49 3.94
CA LEU A 510 3.04 9.27 3.04
C LEU A 510 2.29 9.50 1.72
N THR A 511 1.08 10.02 1.84
CA THR A 511 0.26 10.59 0.76
C THR A 511 -0.12 12.03 1.14
N ASP A 512 -0.98 12.68 0.38
CA ASP A 512 -1.45 14.05 0.62
C ASP A 512 -2.79 14.06 1.38
N ALA A 513 -2.80 14.67 2.57
CA ALA A 513 -3.99 14.84 3.41
C ALA A 513 -5.06 15.70 2.73
N ALA A 514 -4.63 16.69 1.94
CA ALA A 514 -5.51 17.57 1.19
C ALA A 514 -6.02 16.92 -0.11
N GLY A 515 -5.47 15.77 -0.51
CA GLY A 515 -5.83 15.06 -1.74
C GLY A 515 -5.61 15.89 -3.00
N SER A 516 -4.67 16.83 -3.01
CA SER A 516 -4.38 17.71 -4.13
C SER A 516 -3.97 16.92 -5.38
N LEU A 517 -4.16 17.55 -6.54
CA LEU A 517 -3.76 17.00 -7.84
C LEU A 517 -2.51 17.70 -8.32
N PHE A 518 -1.55 16.92 -8.80
CA PHE A 518 -0.26 17.39 -9.29
C PHE A 518 0.01 16.83 -10.69
N THR A 519 0.48 17.69 -11.58
CA THR A 519 0.90 17.28 -12.92
C THR A 519 2.39 16.93 -12.88
N PHE A 520 2.71 15.65 -12.66
CA PHE A 520 4.08 15.14 -12.68
C PHE A 520 4.22 13.96 -13.64
N THR A 521 4.75 14.26 -14.84
CA THR A 521 4.81 13.35 -15.98
C THR A 521 6.14 13.49 -16.73
N LEU A 522 6.61 12.44 -17.41
CA LEU A 522 7.84 12.46 -18.22
C LEU A 522 7.69 13.15 -19.59
N GLY A 523 6.56 13.79 -19.84
CA GLY A 523 6.23 14.47 -21.09
C GLY A 523 5.14 15.50 -20.90
N ALA A 524 4.75 16.17 -21.99
CA ALA A 524 3.63 17.10 -21.96
C ALA A 524 2.33 16.34 -21.69
N THR A 525 1.53 16.84 -20.75
CA THR A 525 0.20 16.31 -20.49
C THR A 525 -0.80 16.81 -21.53
N SER A 526 -1.68 15.92 -21.96
CA SER A 526 -2.81 16.19 -22.85
C SER A 526 -4.08 15.59 -22.24
N GLY A 527 -5.25 15.94 -22.80
CA GLY A 527 -6.52 15.44 -22.30
C GLY A 527 -6.73 15.75 -20.81
N ASP A 528 -7.35 14.82 -20.11
CA ASP A 528 -7.69 14.99 -18.69
C ASP A 528 -6.50 14.81 -17.75
N LEU A 529 -5.40 14.20 -18.20
CA LEU A 529 -4.15 14.12 -17.45
C LEU A 529 -3.58 15.52 -17.11
N ALA A 530 -3.96 16.55 -17.88
CA ALA A 530 -3.63 17.94 -17.56
C ALA A 530 -4.28 18.44 -16.24
N GLY A 531 -5.33 17.77 -15.76
CA GLY A 531 -5.96 18.03 -14.46
C GLY A 531 -5.12 17.59 -13.25
N GLY A 532 -4.09 16.78 -13.48
CA GLY A 532 -3.16 16.29 -12.46
C GLY A 532 -3.58 14.95 -11.85
N ILE A 533 -2.66 14.36 -11.07
CA ILE A 533 -2.77 13.05 -10.45
C ILE A 533 -2.64 13.20 -8.94
N LYS A 534 -3.30 12.33 -8.17
CA LYS A 534 -3.14 12.30 -6.72
C LYS A 534 -1.75 11.84 -6.31
N VAL A 535 -1.27 12.33 -5.18
CA VAL A 535 -0.02 11.85 -4.56
C VAL A 535 -0.22 10.41 -4.05
N PRO A 536 0.47 9.39 -4.58
CA PRO A 536 0.29 8.02 -4.12
C PRO A 536 0.86 7.84 -2.70
N GLY A 537 0.28 6.92 -1.93
CA GLY A 537 0.89 6.45 -0.68
C GLY A 537 2.18 5.69 -0.96
N LEU A 538 3.18 5.79 -0.07
CA LEU A 538 4.52 5.23 -0.30
C LEU A 538 4.80 3.93 0.46
N ARG A 539 3.84 3.41 1.23
CA ARG A 539 4.01 2.13 1.95
C ARG A 539 4.07 0.95 0.98
N GLY A 540 5.11 0.12 1.10
CA GLY A 540 5.37 -1.00 0.18
C GLY A 540 5.86 -0.59 -1.22
N VAL A 541 6.21 0.68 -1.45
CA VAL A 541 6.57 1.21 -2.78
C VAL A 541 7.76 0.47 -3.42
N SER A 542 8.65 -0.11 -2.63
CA SER A 542 9.76 -0.92 -3.15
C SER A 542 9.34 -2.22 -3.86
N GLN A 543 8.07 -2.61 -3.75
CA GLN A 543 7.51 -3.82 -4.36
C GLN A 543 6.44 -3.55 -5.42
N SER A 544 6.31 -2.30 -5.87
CA SER A 544 5.29 -1.88 -6.82
C SER A 544 5.85 -1.37 -8.14
N ALA A 545 7.11 -1.68 -8.47
CA ALA A 545 7.68 -1.29 -9.76
C ALA A 545 6.85 -1.91 -10.91
N PRO A 546 6.70 -1.22 -12.06
CA PRO A 546 7.28 0.10 -12.39
C PRO A 546 6.57 1.28 -11.70
N TYR A 547 7.10 2.48 -11.88
CA TYR A 547 6.72 3.69 -11.14
C TYR A 547 6.15 4.80 -12.02
N LEU A 548 5.60 5.80 -11.34
CA LEU A 548 4.73 6.87 -11.88
C LEU A 548 3.37 6.34 -12.32
N HIS A 549 2.48 7.27 -12.66
CA HIS A 549 1.10 6.98 -13.09
C HIS A 549 1.00 6.15 -14.38
N ASP A 550 2.10 6.04 -15.15
CA ASP A 550 2.18 5.47 -16.49
C ASP A 550 3.24 4.36 -16.59
N HIS A 551 3.78 3.88 -15.46
CA HIS A 551 4.83 2.85 -15.41
C HIS A 551 6.08 3.19 -16.24
N SER A 552 6.37 4.47 -16.46
CA SER A 552 7.46 4.93 -17.33
C SER A 552 8.87 4.78 -16.71
N LEU A 553 8.97 4.58 -15.40
CA LEU A 553 10.24 4.37 -14.69
C LEU A 553 10.32 2.99 -14.06
N ALA A 554 11.44 2.30 -14.23
CA ALA A 554 11.59 0.91 -13.78
C ALA A 554 12.07 0.78 -12.33
N SER A 555 12.64 1.85 -11.74
CA SER A 555 13.30 1.79 -10.44
C SER A 555 13.06 3.03 -9.56
N LEU A 556 13.18 2.88 -8.24
CA LEU A 556 13.11 4.00 -7.30
C LEU A 556 14.27 4.98 -7.52
N GLU A 557 15.42 4.46 -7.92
CA GLU A 557 16.60 5.23 -8.28
C GLU A 557 16.29 6.21 -9.43
N GLU A 558 15.59 5.77 -10.47
CA GLU A 558 15.15 6.63 -11.56
C GLU A 558 14.12 7.67 -11.09
N VAL A 559 13.17 7.29 -10.23
CA VAL A 559 12.16 8.21 -9.68
C VAL A 559 12.82 9.33 -8.88
N VAL A 560 13.72 8.99 -7.95
CA VAL A 560 14.41 9.98 -7.12
C VAL A 560 15.32 10.86 -7.96
N ALA A 561 16.03 10.28 -8.94
CA ALA A 561 16.85 11.05 -9.87
C ALA A 561 16.02 12.05 -10.67
N LEU A 562 14.85 11.66 -11.18
CA LEU A 562 13.92 12.55 -11.87
C LEU A 562 13.43 13.68 -10.96
N LEU A 563 12.95 13.35 -9.75
CA LEU A 563 12.47 14.33 -8.78
C LEU A 563 13.55 15.36 -8.42
N ALA A 564 14.80 14.93 -8.30
CA ALA A 564 15.93 15.82 -8.03
C ALA A 564 16.22 16.83 -9.17
N THR A 565 15.65 16.64 -10.37
CA THR A 565 15.77 17.60 -11.50
C THR A 565 14.69 18.67 -11.53
N LEU A 566 13.58 18.51 -10.79
CA LEU A 566 12.44 19.42 -10.84
C LEU A 566 12.74 20.82 -10.30
N GLY A 567 13.61 20.92 -9.30
CA GLY A 567 13.77 22.15 -8.53
C GLY A 567 12.60 22.37 -7.57
N ASP A 568 12.30 23.64 -7.25
CA ASP A 568 11.32 24.06 -6.24
C ASP A 568 10.00 23.26 -6.32
N PRO A 569 9.54 22.61 -5.23
CA PRO A 569 10.01 22.71 -3.85
C PRO A 569 11.14 21.73 -3.44
N ILE A 570 11.68 20.94 -4.38
CA ILE A 570 12.75 19.96 -4.14
C ILE A 570 14.11 20.58 -4.51
N PRO A 571 15.01 20.84 -3.56
CA PRO A 571 16.32 21.40 -3.89
C PRO A 571 17.19 20.38 -4.62
N ALA A 572 18.31 20.83 -5.19
CA ALA A 572 19.30 19.93 -5.77
C ALA A 572 19.81 18.92 -4.73
N LEU A 573 19.80 17.64 -5.11
CA LEU A 573 20.24 16.52 -4.27
C LEU A 573 21.52 15.90 -4.83
N THR A 574 22.48 15.63 -3.95
CA THR A 574 23.70 14.87 -4.30
C THR A 574 23.38 13.40 -4.55
N ALA A 575 24.28 12.68 -5.22
CA ALA A 575 24.10 11.24 -5.46
C ALA A 575 23.94 10.43 -4.16
N THR A 576 24.67 10.81 -3.10
CA THR A 576 24.54 10.17 -1.77
C THR A 576 23.17 10.43 -1.16
N GLU A 577 22.65 11.65 -1.25
CA GLU A 577 21.32 11.99 -0.73
C GLU A 577 20.21 11.27 -1.50
N GLN A 578 20.34 11.17 -2.83
CA GLN A 578 19.41 10.38 -3.64
C GLN A 578 19.43 8.90 -3.26
N THR A 579 20.63 8.33 -3.03
CA THR A 579 20.76 6.94 -2.57
C THR A 579 20.11 6.74 -1.20
N ALA A 580 20.35 7.65 -0.26
CA ALA A 580 19.75 7.59 1.07
C ALA A 580 18.21 7.64 1.01
N LEU A 581 17.63 8.52 0.18
CA LEU A 581 16.17 8.57 -0.04
C LEU A 581 15.64 7.25 -0.60
N VAL A 582 16.33 6.62 -1.56
CA VAL A 582 15.93 5.32 -2.09
C VAL A 582 15.92 4.25 -1.00
N GLU A 583 16.94 4.21 -0.15
CA GLU A 583 16.99 3.26 0.97
C GLU A 583 15.89 3.52 2.00
N PHE A 584 15.51 4.78 2.24
CA PHE A 584 14.33 5.10 3.04
C PHE A 584 13.05 4.57 2.39
N LEU A 585 12.85 4.78 1.09
CA LEU A 585 11.66 4.26 0.37
C LEU A 585 11.60 2.71 0.39
N LYS A 586 12.75 2.02 0.42
CA LYS A 586 12.81 0.56 0.60
C LYS A 586 12.39 0.11 2.01
N SER A 587 12.56 0.98 3.01
CA SER A 587 12.19 0.71 4.40
C SER A 587 10.69 0.90 4.71
N LEU A 588 9.91 1.43 3.75
CA LEU A 588 8.46 1.65 3.84
C LEU A 588 7.67 0.46 3.30
#